data_AF-A0A960PMN2-F1
#
_entry.id   AF-A0A960PMN2-F1
#
_cell.length_a   1.000
_cell.length_b   1.000
_cell.length_c   1.000
_cell.angle_alpha   90.00
_cell.angle_beta   90.00
_cell.angle_gamma   90.00
#
_symmetry.space_group_name_H-M   'P 1'
#
loop_
_entity.id
_entity.type
_entity.pdbx_description
1 polymer ?
#
loop_
_entity_poly.entity_id
_entity_poly.type
_entity_poly.pdbx_seq_one_letter_code
_entity_poly.pdbx_strand_id
1 'polypeptide(L)'
;MVALASGIQATGAGRWLPQEISPLITFMAGLPVLLRLGLSLSAGFVEEVFFRGFLQGRMGILASSALFVLAHLTYGQPLMLVGIALLSLVFAQLTRWRHNVLPAMAAHAVFDAVQLLFMLPTQVPQAGSPPLGIC
;
A
#
# COMPACT_ATOMS: atom_id res chain seq x y z
N MET A 1 -8.06 -7.32 22.23
CA MET A 1 -7.84 -7.68 20.81
C MET A 1 -8.20 -9.13 20.49
N VAL A 2 -7.91 -10.11 21.35
CA VAL A 2 -8.23 -11.53 21.10
C VAL A 2 -9.74 -11.83 20.97
N ALA A 3 -10.59 -11.18 21.77
CA ALA A 3 -12.05 -11.43 21.77
C ALA A 3 -12.81 -10.87 20.54
N LEU A 4 -12.22 -9.90 19.82
CA LEU A 4 -12.80 -9.41 18.56
C LEU A 4 -12.44 -10.31 17.38
N ALA A 5 -11.26 -10.94 17.42
CA ALA A 5 -10.78 -11.84 16.38
C ALA A 5 -11.62 -13.13 16.30
N SER A 6 -12.09 -13.64 17.44
CA SER A 6 -12.95 -14.83 17.50
C SER A 6 -14.36 -14.59 16.93
N GLY A 7 -14.89 -13.37 17.02
CA GLY A 7 -16.19 -13.02 16.40
C GLY A 7 -16.16 -12.97 14.86
N ILE A 8 -15.03 -12.58 14.28
CA ILE A 8 -14.84 -12.46 12.81
C ILE A 8 -14.67 -13.84 12.16
N GLN A 9 -14.13 -14.81 12.89
CA GLN A 9 -13.99 -16.19 12.41
C GLN A 9 -15.34 -16.90 12.29
N ALA A 10 -16.29 -16.61 13.19
CA ALA A 10 -17.61 -17.25 13.21
C ALA A 10 -18.52 -16.88 12.02
N THR A 11 -18.28 -15.73 11.38
CA THR A 11 -19.06 -15.26 10.23
C THR A 11 -18.52 -15.73 8.88
N GLY A 12 -17.39 -16.46 8.89
CA GLY A 12 -16.62 -16.69 7.67
C GLY A 12 -16.08 -15.38 7.07
N ALA A 13 -15.95 -14.30 7.85
CA ALA A 13 -15.24 -13.11 7.41
C ALA A 13 -13.71 -13.30 7.49
N GLY A 14 -13.25 -14.29 8.26
CA GLY A 14 -11.84 -14.68 8.36
C GLY A 14 -11.17 -15.05 7.03
N ARG A 15 -11.91 -15.59 6.06
CA ARG A 15 -11.40 -15.84 4.68
C ARG A 15 -11.10 -14.56 3.89
N TRP A 16 -11.63 -13.41 4.30
CA TRP A 16 -11.30 -12.09 3.72
C TRP A 16 -10.19 -11.37 4.48
N LEU A 17 -9.79 -11.90 5.64
CA LEU A 17 -8.57 -11.47 6.31
C LEU A 17 -7.38 -12.08 5.57
N PRO A 18 -6.27 -11.32 5.41
CA PRO A 18 -5.06 -11.87 4.80
C PRO A 18 -4.61 -13.10 5.59
N GLN A 19 -4.75 -14.28 5.00
CA GLN A 19 -4.29 -15.54 5.60
C GLN A 19 -2.77 -15.69 5.45
N GLU A 20 -2.20 -15.08 4.40
CA GLU A 20 -0.77 -15.08 4.10
C GLU A 20 -0.34 -13.68 3.61
N ILE A 21 0.81 -13.20 4.09
CA ILE A 21 1.40 -11.95 3.61
C ILE A 21 2.01 -12.22 2.23
N SER A 22 1.72 -11.36 1.25
CA SER A 22 2.23 -11.55 -0.12
C SER A 22 3.76 -11.67 -0.13
N PRO A 23 4.35 -12.62 -0.89
CA PRO A 23 5.81 -12.76 -1.00
C PRO A 23 6.50 -11.46 -1.43
N LEU A 24 5.84 -10.65 -2.25
CA LEU A 24 6.35 -9.35 -2.69
C LEU A 24 6.43 -8.34 -1.53
N ILE A 25 5.41 -8.30 -0.67
CA ILE A 25 5.40 -7.45 0.52
C ILE A 25 6.52 -7.87 1.48
N THR A 26 6.70 -9.18 1.67
CA THR A 26 7.79 -9.73 2.50
C THR A 26 9.16 -9.39 1.92
N PHE A 27 9.33 -9.49 0.59
CA PHE A 27 10.55 -9.08 -0.09
C PHE A 27 10.86 -7.59 0.12
N MET A 28 9.88 -6.71 -0.11
CA MET A 28 10.05 -5.26 0.07
C MET A 28 10.37 -4.89 1.53
N ALA A 29 9.74 -5.57 2.49
CA ALA A 29 9.99 -5.36 3.92
C ALA A 29 11.43 -5.70 4.33
N GLY A 30 12.04 -6.71 3.69
CA GLY A 30 13.41 -7.16 3.95
C GLY A 30 14.51 -6.31 3.30
N LEU A 31 14.16 -5.30 2.50
CA LEU A 31 15.15 -4.45 1.84
C LEU A 31 15.90 -3.54 2.84
N PRO A 32 17.14 -3.11 2.53
CA PRO A 32 17.83 -2.04 3.25
C PRO A 32 16.95 -0.78 3.38
N VAL A 33 17.07 -0.07 4.50
CA VAL A 33 16.29 1.14 4.80
C VAL A 33 16.34 2.16 3.66
N LEU A 34 17.52 2.36 3.06
CA LEU A 34 17.70 3.30 1.96
C LEU A 34 16.93 2.88 0.69
N LEU A 35 16.87 1.59 0.40
CA LEU A 35 16.10 1.07 -0.74
C LEU A 35 14.59 1.18 -0.48
N ARG A 36 14.14 0.95 0.74
CA ARG A 36 12.73 1.17 1.12
C ARG A 36 12.31 2.62 0.98
N LEU A 37 13.14 3.56 1.46
CA LEU A 37 12.91 4.98 1.26
C LEU A 37 12.91 5.35 -0.23
N GLY A 38 13.86 4.82 -1.00
CA GLY A 38 13.93 5.00 -2.46
C GLY A 38 12.68 4.50 -3.17
N LEU A 39 12.16 3.33 -2.78
CA LEU A 39 10.91 2.77 -3.29
C LEU A 39 9.74 3.71 -3.00
N SER A 40 9.53 4.13 -1.75
CA SER A 40 8.44 5.04 -1.39
C SER A 40 8.48 6.36 -2.16
N LEU A 41 9.67 6.96 -2.31
CA LEU A 41 9.84 8.19 -3.08
C LEU A 41 9.58 7.97 -4.58
N SER A 42 10.06 6.86 -5.14
CA SER A 42 9.85 6.51 -6.54
C SER A 42 8.39 6.20 -6.86
N ALA A 43 7.68 5.50 -5.97
CA ALA A 43 6.26 5.18 -6.12
C ALA A 43 5.43 6.47 -6.11
N GLY A 44 5.60 7.30 -5.07
CA GLY A 44 4.91 8.58 -4.97
C GLY A 44 5.20 9.51 -6.15
N PHE A 45 6.40 9.49 -6.73
CA PHE A 45 6.71 10.29 -7.91
C PHE A 45 6.17 9.68 -9.20
N VAL A 46 6.65 8.50 -9.59
CA VAL A 46 6.39 7.88 -10.90
C VAL A 46 4.91 7.57 -11.07
N GLU A 47 4.28 6.99 -10.05
CA GLU A 47 2.88 6.61 -10.14
C GLU A 47 1.98 7.84 -10.21
N GLU A 48 2.23 8.86 -9.41
CA GLU A 48 1.38 10.07 -9.45
C GLU A 48 1.60 10.90 -10.72
N VAL A 49 2.83 11.00 -11.25
CA VAL A 49 3.06 11.59 -12.59
C VAL A 49 2.19 10.88 -13.63
N PHE A 50 2.24 9.55 -13.66
CA PHE A 50 1.57 8.77 -14.68
C PHE A 50 0.05 8.76 -14.50
N PHE A 51 -0.45 8.39 -13.33
CA PHE A 51 -1.88 8.26 -13.09
C PHE A 51 -2.56 9.62 -12.94
N ARG A 52 -2.01 10.54 -12.14
CA ARG A 52 -2.71 11.80 -11.77
C ARG A 52 -2.30 12.93 -12.71
N GLY A 53 -1.04 12.98 -13.10
CA GLY A 53 -0.52 13.94 -14.08
C GLY A 53 -0.95 13.65 -15.52
N PHE A 54 -0.93 12.39 -15.95
CA PHE A 54 -1.18 12.02 -17.35
C PHE A 54 -2.54 11.33 -17.60
N LEU A 55 -2.87 10.23 -16.91
CA LEU A 55 -4.08 9.45 -17.20
C LEU A 55 -5.37 10.14 -16.76
N GLN A 56 -5.42 10.66 -15.53
CA GLN A 56 -6.63 11.26 -14.95
C GLN A 56 -7.21 12.38 -15.83
N GLY A 57 -6.35 13.20 -16.47
CA GLY A 57 -6.80 14.25 -17.39
C GLY A 57 -7.42 13.72 -18.69
N ARG A 58 -7.10 12.48 -19.09
CA ARG A 58 -7.55 11.86 -20.36
C ARG A 58 -8.80 10.98 -20.21
N MET A 59 -8.89 10.25 -19.11
CA MET A 59 -9.96 9.26 -18.88
C MET A 59 -10.81 9.54 -17.63
N GLY A 60 -10.49 10.61 -16.89
CA GLY A 60 -11.18 10.97 -15.67
C GLY A 60 -10.73 10.16 -14.45
N ILE A 61 -11.30 10.54 -13.29
CA ILE A 61 -10.92 10.02 -11.97
C ILE A 61 -11.17 8.52 -11.86
N LEU A 62 -12.35 8.05 -12.26
CA LEU A 62 -12.76 6.65 -12.04
C LEU A 62 -11.92 5.67 -12.86
N ALA A 63 -11.74 5.93 -14.15
CA ALA A 63 -10.95 5.05 -15.02
C ALA A 63 -9.46 5.04 -14.62
N SER A 64 -8.88 6.21 -14.32
CA SER A 64 -7.49 6.29 -13.84
C SER A 64 -7.31 5.54 -12.51
N SER A 65 -8.29 5.66 -11.59
CA SER A 65 -8.23 4.98 -10.29
C SER A 65 -8.42 3.47 -10.44
N ALA A 66 -9.27 3.03 -11.36
CA ALA A 66 -9.44 1.61 -11.66
C ALA A 66 -8.15 0.99 -12.22
N LEU A 67 -7.50 1.64 -13.18
CA LEU A 67 -6.20 1.19 -13.71
C LEU A 67 -5.12 1.14 -12.62
N PHE A 68 -5.11 2.12 -11.70
CA PHE A 68 -4.21 2.12 -10.56
C PHE A 68 -4.43 0.87 -9.68
N VAL A 69 -5.68 0.56 -9.32
CA VAL A 69 -6.01 -0.64 -8.52
C VAL A 69 -5.64 -1.92 -9.26
N LEU A 70 -5.87 -1.98 -10.58
CA LEU A 70 -5.52 -3.13 -11.41
C LEU A 70 -4.00 -3.42 -11.39
N ALA A 71 -3.16 -2.38 -11.36
CA ALA A 71 -1.71 -2.53 -11.23
C ALA A 71 -1.27 -3.18 -9.91
N HIS A 72 -2.15 -3.20 -8.90
CA HIS A 72 -1.89 -3.73 -7.56
C HIS A 72 -2.50 -5.12 -7.30
N LEU A 73 -3.14 -5.74 -8.31
CA LEU A 73 -3.73 -7.09 -8.16
C LEU A 73 -2.69 -8.15 -7.75
N THR A 74 -1.42 -7.93 -8.07
CA THR A 74 -0.29 -8.83 -7.74
C THR A 74 -0.10 -9.06 -6.24
N TYR A 75 -0.65 -8.18 -5.39
CA TYR A 75 -0.60 -8.38 -3.95
C TYR A 75 -1.52 -9.49 -3.44
N GLY A 76 -2.55 -9.89 -4.20
CA GLY A 76 -3.40 -11.03 -3.85
C GLY A 76 -4.26 -10.85 -2.59
N GLN A 77 -4.41 -9.63 -2.07
CA GLN A 77 -5.16 -9.34 -0.85
C GLN A 77 -6.37 -8.44 -1.15
N PRO A 78 -7.60 -8.99 -1.24
CA PRO A 78 -8.79 -8.24 -1.63
C PRO A 78 -9.08 -7.02 -0.74
N LEU A 79 -8.90 -7.15 0.58
CA LEU A 79 -9.13 -6.05 1.51
C LEU A 79 -8.13 -4.89 1.30
N MET A 80 -6.88 -5.22 0.94
CA MET A 80 -5.88 -4.20 0.64
C MET A 80 -6.22 -3.45 -0.65
N LEU A 81 -6.76 -4.14 -1.67
CA LEU A 81 -7.23 -3.48 -2.90
C LEU A 81 -8.33 -2.45 -2.65
N VAL A 82 -9.21 -2.70 -1.67
CA VAL A 82 -10.20 -1.70 -1.24
C VAL A 82 -9.51 -0.46 -0.66
N GLY A 83 -8.51 -0.66 0.20
CA GLY A 83 -7.70 0.44 0.74
C GLY A 83 -6.99 1.24 -0.36
N ILE A 84 -6.36 0.55 -1.31
CA ILE A 84 -5.68 1.13 -2.48
C ILE A 84 -6.67 1.92 -3.35
N ALA A 85 -7.89 1.39 -3.57
CA ALA A 85 -8.93 2.09 -4.33
C ALA A 85 -9.35 3.39 -3.64
N LEU A 86 -9.58 3.36 -2.33
CA LEU A 86 -9.95 4.56 -1.57
C LEU A 86 -8.83 5.59 -1.57
N LEU A 87 -7.58 5.17 -1.37
CA LEU A 87 -6.42 6.06 -1.37
C LEU A 87 -6.22 6.70 -2.75
N SER A 88 -6.38 5.91 -3.81
CA SER A 88 -6.33 6.37 -5.19
C SER A 88 -7.36 7.46 -5.48
N LEU A 89 -8.60 7.30 -5.01
CA LEU A 89 -9.65 8.32 -5.13
C LEU A 89 -9.32 9.60 -4.36
N VAL A 90 -8.73 9.47 -3.16
CA VAL A 90 -8.27 10.63 -2.36
C VAL A 90 -7.19 11.40 -3.12
N PHE A 91 -6.17 10.72 -3.66
CA PHE A 91 -5.10 11.36 -4.44
C PHE A 91 -5.62 12.01 -5.72
N ALA A 92 -6.56 11.34 -6.40
CA ALA A 92 -7.19 11.88 -7.59
C ALA A 92 -7.99 13.16 -7.29
N GLN A 93 -8.77 13.15 -6.20
CA GLN A 93 -9.54 14.31 -5.76
C GLN A 93 -8.65 15.44 -5.25
N LEU A 94 -7.57 15.11 -4.52
CA LEU A 94 -6.57 16.08 -4.07
C LEU A 94 -5.90 16.78 -5.26
N THR A 95 -5.49 16.02 -6.28
CA THR A 95 -4.91 16.57 -7.51
C THR A 95 -5.90 17.50 -8.22
N ARG A 96 -7.17 17.10 -8.32
CA ARG A 96 -8.23 17.92 -8.90
C ARG A 96 -8.45 19.21 -8.12
N TRP A 97 -8.51 19.14 -6.79
CA TRP A 97 -8.75 20.30 -5.93
C TRP A 97 -7.58 21.29 -5.95
N ARG A 98 -6.35 20.79 -5.93
CA ARG A 98 -5.13 21.61 -5.87
C ARG A 98 -4.62 22.05 -7.23
N HIS A 99 -5.18 21.51 -8.31
CA HIS A 99 -4.70 21.69 -9.69
C HIS A 99 -3.19 21.42 -9.81
N ASN A 100 -2.68 20.50 -9.00
CA ASN A 100 -1.27 20.19 -8.89
C ASN A 100 -1.11 18.75 -8.35
N VAL A 101 -0.15 18.01 -8.90
CA VAL A 101 0.14 16.62 -8.54
C VAL A 101 1.07 16.50 -7.33
N LEU A 102 1.85 17.54 -7.01
CA LEU A 102 2.82 17.51 -5.90
C LEU A 102 2.22 17.12 -4.53
N PRO A 103 1.02 17.58 -4.13
CA PRO A 103 0.42 17.14 -2.87
C PRO A 103 0.09 15.65 -2.84
N ALA A 104 -0.37 15.09 -3.96
CA ALA A 104 -0.62 13.66 -4.09
C ALA A 104 0.69 12.86 -4.05
N MET A 105 1.73 13.33 -4.74
CA MET A 105 3.07 12.72 -4.69
C MET A 105 3.61 12.63 -3.27
N ALA A 106 3.56 13.73 -2.53
CA ALA A 106 4.05 13.78 -1.15
C ALA A 106 3.20 12.87 -0.24
N ALA A 107 1.88 12.90 -0.38
CA ALA A 107 1.00 12.06 0.43
C ALA A 107 1.21 10.55 0.16
N HIS A 108 1.36 10.17 -1.10
CA HIS A 108 1.65 8.80 -1.52
C HIS A 108 3.02 8.35 -1.01
N ALA A 109 4.08 9.13 -1.24
CA ALA A 109 5.41 8.79 -0.76
C ALA A 109 5.49 8.66 0.77
N VAL A 110 4.81 9.55 1.51
CA VAL A 110 4.75 9.48 2.98
C VAL A 110 3.98 8.24 3.44
N PHE A 111 2.85 7.93 2.81
CA PHE A 111 2.06 6.75 3.13
C PHE A 111 2.90 5.47 2.96
N ASP A 112 3.58 5.33 1.83
CA ASP A 112 4.46 4.19 1.55
C ASP A 112 5.65 4.15 2.50
N ALA A 113 6.25 5.31 2.82
CA ALA A 113 7.37 5.37 3.74
C ALA A 113 6.95 4.92 5.15
N VAL A 114 5.76 5.32 5.62
CA VAL A 114 5.23 4.84 6.90
C VAL A 114 5.07 3.32 6.88
N GLN A 115 4.56 2.77 5.79
CA GLN A 115 4.38 1.33 5.65
C GLN A 115 5.72 0.56 5.59
N LEU A 116 6.63 0.96 4.70
CA LEU A 116 7.88 0.23 4.46
C LEU A 116 8.91 0.45 5.58
N LEU A 117 8.96 1.63 6.20
CA LEU A 117 9.96 1.94 7.23
C LEU A 117 9.54 1.53 8.63
N PHE A 118 8.23 1.57 8.94
CA PHE A 118 7.74 1.34 10.30
C PHE A 118 6.78 0.15 10.39
N MET A 119 5.70 0.11 9.61
CA MET A 119 4.68 -0.93 9.78
C MET A 119 5.20 -2.33 9.41
N LEU A 120 5.66 -2.53 8.17
CA LEU A 120 6.06 -3.85 7.69
C LEU A 120 7.24 -4.47 8.45
N PRO A 121 8.32 -3.73 8.79
CA PRO A 121 9.44 -4.31 9.53
C PRO A 121 9.05 -4.82 10.92
N THR A 122 8.02 -4.23 11.54
CA THR A 122 7.52 -4.67 12.85
C THR A 122 6.58 -5.88 12.77
N GLN A 123 6.03 -6.16 11.58
CA GLN A 123 5.01 -7.19 11.37
C GLN A 123 5.53 -8.39 10.58
N VAL A 124 6.59 -8.21 9.77
CA VAL A 124 7.18 -9.24 8.93
C VAL A 124 8.51 -9.69 9.53
N PRO A 125 8.66 -10.97 9.92
CA PRO A 125 9.94 -11.51 10.35
C PRO A 125 11.01 -11.26 9.28
N GLN A 126 12.08 -10.58 9.65
CA GLN A 126 13.15 -10.25 8.73
C GLN A 126 13.97 -11.52 8.44
N ALA A 127 14.24 -11.80 7.17
CA ALA A 127 15.15 -12.87 6.81
C ALA A 127 16.56 -12.55 7.37
N GLY A 128 16.97 -13.26 8.42
CA GLY A 128 18.27 -13.09 9.09
C GLY A 128 18.23 -12.69 10.58
N SER A 129 17.07 -12.44 11.18
CA SER A 129 16.99 -12.30 12.64
C SER A 129 17.20 -13.67 13.31
N PRO A 130 18.15 -13.83 14.26
CA PRO A 130 18.21 -15.04 15.06
C PRO A 130 16.86 -15.21 15.79
N PRO A 131 16.40 -16.45 16.06
CA PRO A 131 15.24 -16.64 16.90
C PRO A 131 15.50 -15.86 18.20
N LEU A 132 14.53 -15.06 18.62
CA LEU A 132 14.53 -14.42 19.94
C LEU A 132 14.58 -15.55 20.97
N GLY A 133 15.80 -15.96 21.30
CA GLY A 133 16.11 -16.79 22.45
C GLY A 133 15.76 -15.97 23.65
N ILE A 134 14.55 -16.19 24.15
CA ILE A 134 14.16 -15.80 25.49
C ILE A 134 15.05 -16.66 26.41
N CYS A 135 16.09 -16.04 26.97
CA CYS A 135 16.76 -16.54 28.16
C CYS A 135 15.86 -16.37 29.38
#